data_AF-A0A0D5Y1C4-F1
#
_entry.id   AF-A0A0D5Y1C4-F1
#
_cell.length_a   1.000
_cell.length_b   1.000
_cell.length_c   1.000
_cell.angle_alpha   90.00
_cell.angle_beta   90.00
_cell.angle_gamma   90.00
#
_symmetry.space_group_name_H-M   'P 1'
#
loop_
_entity.id
_entity.type
_entity.pdbx_description
1 polymer ?
#
loop_
_entity_poly.entity_id
_entity_poly.type
_entity_poly.pdbx_seq_one_letter_code
_entity_poly.pdbx_strand_id
1 'polypeptide(L)'
;MTRTLTPRWLQRLLALSLLAPALAFAQERPWPDGAQLVLSFSMQFETGGQPEGAESPFSASPLPKGYPDLPANTWFDYGHKEGLWRLLDLWDRTGIKVTSHVVGEAALKHPELVKAIAQRGHEVAAHGMRWADSYNLSYAQEKQFIGDGVDAVQKLTGQRSVGYNANWLRRSRNTLKVLQDLNFTYHIDDVSRDEPFVTLVRGKKFAVVPYTLRNNDIVLIEGRHFSAEQFYQQLVLEFDRLYAEGASRRRMMSVSLHDRIGGTPAMVEAVERFIRYAQSHPKVSFMRKDRIAQIVLTEKHPLIDNSEAAYND
;
A
#
# COMPACT_ATOMS: atom_id res chain seq x y z
N MET A 1 -54.22 37.49 -33.57
CA MET A 1 -53.62 36.41 -32.77
C MET A 1 -53.51 35.15 -33.63
N THR A 2 -52.43 35.00 -34.36
CA THR A 2 -52.19 33.91 -35.31
C THR A 2 -51.39 32.79 -34.62
N ARG A 3 -52.04 31.65 -34.37
CA ARG A 3 -51.39 30.42 -33.89
C ARG A 3 -50.69 29.74 -35.07
N THR A 4 -49.36 29.69 -35.06
CA THR A 4 -48.56 28.87 -35.96
C THR A 4 -48.57 27.41 -35.47
N LEU A 5 -49.11 26.51 -36.29
CA LEU A 5 -49.08 25.07 -36.07
C LEU A 5 -47.75 24.53 -36.61
N THR A 6 -46.89 24.03 -35.72
CA THR A 6 -45.71 23.26 -36.10
C THR A 6 -46.12 21.86 -36.59
N PRO A 7 -45.57 21.35 -37.71
CA PRO A 7 -45.99 20.07 -38.28
C PRO A 7 -45.56 18.87 -37.41
N ARG A 8 -46.47 17.92 -37.20
CA ARG A 8 -46.29 16.68 -36.39
C ARG A 8 -45.19 15.71 -36.86
N TRP A 9 -44.54 15.95 -38.00
CA TRP A 9 -43.45 15.09 -38.49
C TRP A 9 -42.06 15.47 -37.95
N LEU A 10 -41.90 16.67 -37.35
CA LEU A 10 -40.63 17.06 -36.69
C LEU A 10 -40.46 16.48 -35.27
N GLN A 11 -41.50 15.92 -34.66
CA GLN A 11 -41.43 15.30 -33.32
C GLN A 11 -40.98 13.84 -33.33
N ARG A 12 -40.76 13.23 -34.51
CA ARG A 12 -40.30 11.82 -34.63
C ARG A 12 -38.81 11.64 -34.94
N LEU A 13 -38.04 12.73 -35.03
CA LEU A 13 -36.59 12.68 -35.27
C LEU A 13 -35.73 13.04 -34.05
N LEU A 14 -36.33 13.23 -32.87
CA LEU A 14 -35.63 13.59 -31.62
C LEU A 14 -35.79 12.54 -30.51
N ALA A 15 -36.24 11.33 -30.83
CA ALA A 15 -36.47 10.25 -29.86
C ALA A 15 -35.75 8.94 -30.23
N LEU A 16 -34.55 9.03 -30.80
CA LEU A 16 -33.74 7.86 -31.18
C LEU A 16 -32.21 8.09 -31.04
N SER A 17 -31.79 8.83 -30.02
CA SER A 17 -30.35 9.04 -29.74
C SER A 17 -29.92 8.76 -28.30
N LEU A 18 -30.76 8.12 -27.48
CA LEU A 18 -30.39 7.72 -26.12
C LEU A 18 -30.51 6.21 -26.01
N LEU A 19 -29.42 5.57 -25.60
CA LEU A 19 -29.18 4.11 -25.51
C LEU A 19 -28.48 3.47 -26.71
N ALA A 20 -27.40 4.09 -27.21
CA ALA A 20 -26.25 3.23 -27.52
C ALA A 20 -25.69 2.80 -26.15
N PRO A 21 -25.59 1.48 -25.84
CA PRO A 21 -24.77 1.09 -24.70
C PRO A 21 -23.39 1.67 -24.99
N ALA A 22 -22.80 2.40 -24.04
CA ALA A 22 -21.37 2.67 -24.12
C ALA A 22 -20.74 1.30 -24.38
N LEU A 23 -20.10 1.13 -25.54
CA LEU A 23 -19.33 -0.06 -25.84
C LEU A 23 -18.30 -0.14 -24.72
N ALA A 24 -18.60 -0.94 -23.70
CA ALA A 24 -17.67 -1.21 -22.63
C ALA A 24 -16.55 -2.01 -23.29
N PHE A 25 -15.49 -1.30 -23.68
CA PHE A 25 -14.29 -1.94 -24.18
C PHE A 25 -13.84 -2.92 -23.09
N ALA A 26 -13.71 -4.19 -23.48
CA ALA A 26 -13.21 -5.21 -22.57
C ALA A 26 -11.85 -4.76 -22.02
N GLN A 27 -11.66 -4.88 -20.71
CA GLN A 27 -10.38 -4.56 -20.10
C GLN A 27 -9.28 -5.38 -20.78
N GLU A 28 -8.19 -4.72 -21.21
CA GLU A 28 -7.04 -5.43 -21.80
C GLU A 28 -6.38 -6.40 -20.82
N ARG A 29 -6.42 -6.05 -19.52
CA ARG A 29 -5.80 -6.80 -18.42
C ARG A 29 -6.79 -6.92 -17.26
N PRO A 30 -7.83 -7.78 -17.34
CA PRO A 30 -8.76 -7.95 -16.23
C PRO A 30 -8.08 -8.58 -15.02
N TRP A 31 -8.60 -8.32 -13.82
CA TRP A 31 -8.17 -9.08 -12.65
C TRP A 31 -8.58 -10.56 -12.81
N PRO A 32 -7.73 -11.53 -12.44
CA PRO A 32 -8.01 -12.95 -12.66
C PRO A 32 -9.28 -13.47 -11.97
N ASP A 33 -9.71 -12.83 -10.88
CA ASP A 33 -10.94 -13.14 -10.13
C ASP A 33 -12.17 -12.37 -10.65
N GLY A 34 -12.01 -11.57 -11.70
CA GLY A 34 -13.08 -10.74 -12.26
C GLY A 34 -13.38 -9.47 -11.46
N ALA A 35 -12.53 -9.09 -10.50
CA ALA A 35 -12.67 -7.82 -9.79
C ALA A 35 -12.65 -6.63 -10.76
N GLN A 36 -13.47 -5.63 -10.45
CA GLN A 36 -13.45 -4.31 -11.08
C GLN A 36 -12.38 -3.43 -10.42
N LEU A 37 -12.20 -3.58 -9.10
CA LEU A 37 -11.19 -2.87 -8.33
C LEU A 37 -10.58 -3.80 -7.28
N VAL A 38 -9.25 -3.77 -7.18
CA VAL A 38 -8.50 -4.44 -6.10
C VAL A 38 -8.02 -3.42 -5.08
N LEU A 39 -8.31 -3.64 -3.80
CA LEU A 39 -7.78 -2.85 -2.70
C LEU A 39 -6.62 -3.61 -2.05
N SER A 40 -5.56 -2.90 -1.68
CA SER A 40 -4.40 -3.48 -1.00
C SER A 40 -3.90 -2.57 0.12
N PHE A 41 -4.01 -3.07 1.34
CA PHE A 41 -3.57 -2.36 2.54
C PHE A 41 -2.12 -2.71 2.88
N SER A 42 -1.33 -1.66 3.14
CA SER A 42 -0.05 -1.74 3.82
C SER A 42 -0.26 -1.49 5.31
N MET A 43 0.26 -2.38 6.16
CA MET A 43 0.32 -2.20 7.61
C MET A 43 1.78 -2.08 8.05
N GLN A 44 2.26 -0.87 8.27
CA GLN A 44 3.66 -0.64 8.66
C GLN A 44 3.87 -1.05 10.11
N PHE A 45 4.86 -1.91 10.34
CA PHE A 45 5.31 -2.27 11.67
C PHE A 45 6.74 -1.78 11.88
N GLU A 46 6.84 -0.60 12.48
CA GLU A 46 8.07 0.18 12.62
C GLU A 46 8.45 0.37 14.09
N THR A 47 7.47 0.28 14.99
CA THR A 47 7.67 0.53 16.43
C THR A 47 8.71 -0.41 17.01
N GLY A 48 9.73 0.17 17.63
CA GLY A 48 10.91 -0.52 18.14
C GLY A 48 12.09 -0.49 17.17
N GLY A 49 11.88 -0.18 15.89
CA GLY A 49 12.95 -0.07 14.88
C GLY A 49 13.40 1.35 14.58
N GLN A 50 12.83 2.36 15.24
CA GLN A 50 13.13 3.78 15.02
C GLN A 50 14.46 4.23 15.66
N PRO A 51 15.22 5.13 15.02
CA PRO A 51 16.43 5.72 15.59
C PRO A 51 16.10 6.76 16.66
N GLU A 52 17.10 7.16 17.45
CA GLU A 52 17.00 8.33 18.32
C GLU A 52 16.69 9.59 17.48
N GLY A 53 15.74 10.42 17.93
CA GLY A 53 15.31 11.61 17.19
C GLY A 53 14.44 11.33 15.97
N ALA A 54 13.94 10.10 15.84
CA ALA A 54 12.90 9.72 14.89
C ALA A 54 11.75 10.73 14.81
N GLU A 55 11.20 10.94 13.61
CA GLU A 55 10.09 11.85 13.38
C GLU A 55 8.87 11.46 14.23
N SER A 56 8.34 12.43 14.97
CA SER A 56 7.22 12.27 15.90
C SER A 56 6.45 13.60 16.04
N PRO A 57 5.29 13.61 16.72
CA PRO A 57 4.57 14.84 17.01
C PRO A 57 5.37 15.90 17.79
N PHE A 58 6.47 15.52 18.43
CA PHE A 58 7.35 16.40 19.20
C PHE A 58 8.50 16.99 18.37
N SER A 59 8.68 16.56 17.11
CA SER A 59 9.82 16.96 16.26
C SER A 59 9.88 18.47 15.94
N ALA A 60 8.77 19.20 16.09
CA ALA A 60 8.75 20.66 15.94
C ALA A 60 9.40 21.40 17.14
N SER A 61 9.61 20.73 18.27
CA SER A 61 10.26 21.27 19.46
C SER A 61 11.26 20.24 20.03
N PRO A 62 12.38 20.00 19.33
CA PRO A 62 13.32 18.94 19.69
C PRO A 62 14.01 19.26 21.02
N LEU A 63 14.22 18.22 21.84
CA LEU A 63 15.02 18.33 23.05
C LEU A 63 16.51 18.53 22.71
N PRO A 64 17.30 19.12 23.63
CA PRO A 64 18.75 19.19 23.47
C PRO A 64 19.37 17.79 23.33
N LYS A 65 20.46 17.68 22.57
CA LYS A 65 21.18 16.41 22.38
C LYS A 65 21.55 15.78 23.73
N GLY A 66 21.30 14.47 23.85
CA GLY A 66 21.61 13.69 25.06
C GLY A 66 20.47 13.62 26.09
N TYR A 67 19.35 14.32 25.85
CA TYR A 67 18.13 14.15 26.65
C TYR A 67 17.19 13.17 25.96
N PRO A 68 16.75 12.10 26.65
CA PRO A 68 15.81 11.16 26.06
C PRO A 68 14.42 11.81 25.94
N ASP A 69 13.87 11.80 24.73
CA ASP A 69 12.49 12.23 24.47
C ASP A 69 11.51 11.13 24.90
N LEU A 70 11.18 11.11 26.19
CA LEU A 70 10.31 10.09 26.77
C LEU A 70 8.90 10.09 26.15
N PRO A 71 8.23 11.24 25.96
CA PRO A 71 6.95 11.28 25.25
C PRO A 71 7.02 10.73 23.83
N ALA A 72 8.04 11.12 23.04
CA ALA A 72 8.21 10.58 21.69
C ALA A 72 8.37 9.06 21.71
N ASN A 73 9.17 8.52 22.64
CA ASN A 73 9.31 7.07 22.79
C ASN A 73 7.97 6.39 23.12
N THR A 74 7.17 6.97 24.03
CA THR A 74 5.86 6.40 24.36
C THR A 74 4.84 6.52 23.23
N TRP A 75 4.98 7.51 22.34
CA TRP A 75 4.17 7.64 21.14
C TRP A 75 4.46 6.49 20.16
N PHE A 76 5.73 6.13 19.96
CA PHE A 76 6.07 4.91 19.25
C PHE A 76 5.53 3.67 19.98
N ASP A 77 5.74 3.56 21.29
CA ASP A 77 5.28 2.40 22.07
C ASP A 77 3.79 2.08 21.89
N TYR A 78 2.95 3.09 21.66
CA TYR A 78 1.52 2.90 21.38
C TYR A 78 1.30 1.92 20.23
N GLY A 79 2.14 1.94 19.19
CA GLY A 79 2.06 1.05 18.04
C GLY A 79 2.14 -0.43 18.42
N HIS A 80 3.12 -0.84 19.23
CA HIS A 80 3.24 -2.25 19.64
C HIS A 80 2.33 -2.62 20.82
N LYS A 81 2.04 -1.68 21.73
CA LYS A 81 1.19 -1.96 22.90
C LYS A 81 -0.29 -2.09 22.53
N GLU A 82 -0.76 -1.27 21.60
CA GLU A 82 -2.19 -1.09 21.33
C GLU A 82 -2.50 -1.14 19.84
N GLY A 83 -1.77 -0.35 19.05
CA GLY A 83 -2.13 -0.04 17.66
C GLY A 83 -2.14 -1.26 16.74
N LEU A 84 -1.07 -2.05 16.73
CA LEU A 84 -0.93 -3.22 15.86
C LEU A 84 -1.95 -4.30 16.24
N TRP A 85 -2.18 -4.56 17.53
CA TRP A 85 -3.22 -5.48 17.98
C TRP A 85 -4.60 -5.06 17.48
N ARG A 86 -4.94 -3.77 17.60
CA ARG A 86 -6.21 -3.23 17.14
C ARG A 86 -6.39 -3.33 15.62
N LEU A 87 -5.32 -3.13 14.85
CA LEU A 87 -5.32 -3.35 13.41
C LEU A 87 -5.51 -4.82 13.06
N LEU A 88 -4.83 -5.75 13.74
CA LEU A 88 -5.01 -7.18 13.54
C LEU A 88 -6.46 -7.61 13.81
N ASP A 89 -7.07 -7.10 14.88
CA ASP A 89 -8.47 -7.37 15.21
C ASP A 89 -9.43 -6.77 14.16
N LEU A 90 -9.11 -5.59 13.62
CA LEU A 90 -9.86 -4.98 12.51
C LEU A 90 -9.84 -5.87 11.26
N TRP A 91 -8.67 -6.39 10.89
CA TRP A 91 -8.54 -7.27 9.72
C TRP A 91 -9.34 -8.56 9.89
N ASP A 92 -9.37 -9.13 11.10
CA ASP A 92 -10.17 -10.31 11.41
C ASP A 92 -11.68 -10.01 11.36
N ARG A 93 -12.14 -8.89 11.97
CA ARG A 93 -13.55 -8.48 11.92
C ARG A 93 -14.06 -8.23 10.51
N THR A 94 -13.20 -7.70 9.64
CA THR A 94 -13.55 -7.39 8.24
C THR A 94 -13.27 -8.54 7.28
N GLY A 95 -12.56 -9.59 7.72
CA GLY A 95 -12.27 -10.77 6.93
C GLY A 95 -11.23 -10.56 5.82
N ILE A 96 -10.45 -9.48 5.87
CA ILE A 96 -9.44 -9.17 4.84
C ILE A 96 -8.03 -9.60 5.28
N LYS A 97 -7.14 -9.81 4.31
CA LYS A 97 -5.71 -10.04 4.57
C LYS A 97 -4.87 -8.95 3.93
N VAL A 98 -3.96 -8.39 4.71
CA VAL A 98 -3.11 -7.25 4.34
C VAL A 98 -1.65 -7.68 4.19
N THR A 99 -0.82 -6.76 3.68
CA THR A 99 0.63 -6.89 3.68
C THR A 99 1.22 -6.00 4.77
N SER A 100 1.92 -6.60 5.73
CA SER A 100 2.64 -5.87 6.75
C SER A 100 4.09 -5.68 6.34
N HIS A 101 4.61 -4.45 6.36
CA HIS A 101 6.02 -4.18 6.10
C HIS A 101 6.72 -4.03 7.44
N VAL A 102 7.61 -4.97 7.74
CA VAL A 102 8.18 -5.15 9.08
C VAL A 102 9.65 -4.75 9.09
N VAL A 103 9.99 -3.84 10.00
CA VAL A 103 11.39 -3.52 10.31
C VAL A 103 12.01 -4.65 11.12
N GLY A 104 13.20 -5.12 10.75
CA GLY A 104 13.88 -6.24 11.40
C GLY A 104 14.08 -6.05 12.91
N GLU A 105 14.53 -4.88 13.35
CA GLU A 105 14.68 -4.57 14.78
C GLU A 105 13.35 -4.55 15.54
N ALA A 106 12.27 -4.04 14.93
CA ALA A 106 10.92 -4.11 15.51
C ALA A 106 10.48 -5.58 15.70
N ALA A 107 10.76 -6.43 14.71
CA ALA A 107 10.47 -7.86 14.79
C ALA A 107 11.22 -8.55 15.94
N LEU A 108 12.50 -8.23 16.13
CA LEU A 108 13.31 -8.82 17.19
C LEU A 108 12.88 -8.34 18.59
N LYS A 109 12.43 -7.09 18.72
CA LYS A 109 11.96 -6.52 19.99
C LYS A 109 10.57 -7.02 20.37
N HIS A 110 9.71 -7.29 19.39
CA HIS A 110 8.31 -7.69 19.59
C HIS A 110 7.98 -8.95 18.77
N PRO A 111 8.63 -10.09 19.05
CA PRO A 111 8.48 -11.30 18.27
C PRO A 111 7.05 -11.88 18.28
N GLU A 112 6.28 -11.63 19.35
CA GLU A 112 4.88 -12.01 19.48
C GLU A 112 3.99 -11.36 18.43
N LEU A 113 4.24 -10.09 18.10
CA LEU A 113 3.45 -9.34 17.12
C LEU A 113 3.69 -9.85 15.71
N VAL A 114 4.95 -10.07 15.32
CA VAL A 114 5.28 -10.59 13.98
C VAL A 114 4.77 -12.02 13.80
N LYS A 115 4.82 -12.84 14.86
CA LYS A 115 4.17 -14.16 14.86
C LYS A 115 2.66 -14.05 14.70
N ALA A 116 2.01 -13.10 15.38
CA ALA A 116 0.58 -12.88 15.24
C ALA A 116 0.19 -12.45 13.81
N ILE A 117 0.95 -11.54 13.20
CA ILE A 117 0.76 -11.12 11.79
C ILE A 117 0.79 -12.35 10.87
N ALA A 118 1.83 -13.18 11.00
CA ALA A 118 2.02 -14.38 10.20
C ALA A 118 0.91 -15.44 10.44
N GLN A 119 0.59 -15.72 11.70
CA GLN A 119 -0.42 -16.72 12.10
C GLN A 119 -1.83 -16.32 11.68
N ARG A 120 -2.16 -15.03 11.66
CA ARG A 120 -3.43 -14.51 11.14
C ARG A 120 -3.45 -14.45 9.61
N GLY A 121 -2.42 -14.94 8.92
CA GLY A 121 -2.40 -15.12 7.46
C GLY A 121 -2.08 -13.85 6.66
N HIS A 122 -1.63 -12.79 7.32
CA HIS A 122 -1.12 -11.61 6.64
C HIS A 122 0.25 -11.90 6.01
N GLU A 123 0.59 -11.16 4.97
CA GLU A 123 1.93 -11.22 4.41
C GLU A 123 2.89 -10.44 5.32
N VAL A 124 4.09 -11.00 5.53
CA VAL A 124 5.18 -10.33 6.24
C VAL A 124 6.27 -9.91 5.24
N ALA A 125 6.13 -8.70 4.71
CA ALA A 125 7.08 -8.07 3.79
C ALA A 125 8.21 -7.37 4.56
N ALA A 126 9.36 -7.20 3.91
CA ALA A 126 10.53 -6.61 4.53
C ALA A 126 10.50 -5.07 4.43
N HIS A 127 10.91 -4.41 5.52
CA HIS A 127 11.09 -2.96 5.59
C HIS A 127 12.50 -2.55 6.05
N GLY A 128 13.50 -3.35 5.65
CA GLY A 128 14.90 -3.18 6.09
C GLY A 128 15.15 -3.67 7.52
N MET A 129 16.43 -3.75 7.92
CA MET A 129 16.79 -4.13 9.28
C MET A 129 16.43 -3.04 10.31
N ARG A 130 16.55 -1.77 9.92
CA ARG A 130 16.25 -0.59 10.75
C ARG A 130 15.37 0.38 9.99
N TRP A 131 14.65 1.23 10.70
CA TRP A 131 13.96 2.37 10.10
C TRP A 131 14.99 3.47 9.78
N ALA A 132 15.74 3.28 8.70
CA ALA A 132 16.88 4.11 8.33
C ALA A 132 17.01 4.25 6.81
N ASP A 133 17.61 5.34 6.38
CA ASP A 133 17.89 5.59 4.98
C ASP A 133 18.89 4.59 4.41
N SER A 134 18.54 3.95 3.30
CA SER A 134 19.40 3.00 2.59
C SER A 134 19.92 3.54 1.25
N TYR A 135 19.45 4.72 0.80
CA TYR A 135 19.77 5.25 -0.54
C TYR A 135 21.25 5.58 -0.75
N ASN A 136 22.03 5.75 0.33
CA ASN A 136 23.45 6.08 0.31
C ASN A 136 24.37 4.87 0.62
N LEU A 137 23.80 3.68 0.84
CA LEU A 137 24.59 2.49 1.12
C LEU A 137 25.27 1.96 -0.14
N SER A 138 26.48 1.40 0.02
CA SER A 138 27.09 0.59 -1.03
C SER A 138 26.27 -0.68 -1.28
N TYR A 139 26.42 -1.30 -2.46
CA TYR A 139 25.72 -2.54 -2.80
C TYR A 139 25.86 -3.64 -1.73
N ALA A 140 27.07 -3.83 -1.19
CA ALA A 140 27.34 -4.85 -0.17
C ALA A 140 26.65 -4.52 1.17
N GLN A 141 26.71 -3.26 1.58
CA GLN A 141 26.05 -2.79 2.81
C GLN A 141 24.53 -2.87 2.68
N GLU A 142 23.96 -2.49 1.54
CA GLU A 142 22.52 -2.57 1.31
C GLU A 142 22.04 -4.04 1.26
N LYS A 143 22.81 -4.93 0.62
CA LYS A 143 22.50 -6.37 0.60
C LYS A 143 22.52 -6.98 2.00
N GLN A 144 23.49 -6.61 2.82
CA GLN A 144 23.52 -7.02 4.22
C GLN A 144 22.33 -6.42 4.99
N PHE A 145 22.09 -5.13 4.87
CA PHE A 145 21.01 -4.43 5.56
C PHE A 145 19.62 -5.02 5.27
N ILE A 146 19.32 -5.34 4.01
CA ILE A 146 18.05 -5.96 3.63
C ILE A 146 18.03 -7.44 4.06
N GLY A 147 19.13 -8.17 3.84
CA GLY A 147 19.26 -9.58 4.22
C GLY A 147 19.06 -9.82 5.71
N ASP A 148 19.69 -9.02 6.57
CA ASP A 148 19.58 -9.11 8.03
C ASP A 148 18.11 -8.92 8.49
N GLY A 149 17.37 -8.00 7.86
CA GLY A 149 15.96 -7.79 8.15
C GLY A 149 15.08 -8.98 7.75
N VAL A 150 15.36 -9.59 6.59
CA VAL A 150 14.67 -10.82 6.14
C VAL A 150 14.93 -11.97 7.11
N ASP A 151 16.18 -12.15 7.51
CA ASP A 151 16.58 -13.24 8.40
C ASP A 151 15.94 -13.09 9.79
N ALA A 152 15.83 -11.85 10.30
CA ALA A 152 15.14 -11.56 11.54
C ALA A 152 13.66 -12.00 11.51
N VAL A 153 12.94 -11.67 10.44
CA VAL A 153 11.53 -12.05 10.25
C VAL A 153 11.37 -13.55 10.01
N GLN A 154 12.20 -14.13 9.13
CA GLN A 154 12.11 -15.54 8.75
C GLN A 154 12.40 -16.46 9.94
N LYS A 155 13.36 -16.11 10.79
CA LYS A 155 13.67 -16.86 12.02
C LYS A 155 12.47 -16.93 12.98
N LEU A 156 11.64 -15.89 13.03
CA LEU A 156 10.51 -15.80 13.96
C LEU A 156 9.22 -16.43 13.42
N THR A 157 9.01 -16.36 12.12
CA THR A 157 7.73 -16.73 11.48
C THR A 157 7.81 -17.98 10.59
N GLY A 158 9.02 -18.38 10.19
CA GLY A 158 9.23 -19.37 9.12
C GLY A 158 8.89 -18.85 7.72
N GLN A 159 8.34 -17.63 7.59
CA GLN A 159 8.00 -17.02 6.31
C GLN A 159 9.16 -16.17 5.82
N ARG A 160 9.60 -16.42 4.59
CA ARG A 160 10.58 -15.56 3.92
C ARG A 160 9.86 -14.41 3.23
N SER A 161 10.25 -13.17 3.53
CA SER A 161 9.72 -11.99 2.83
C SER A 161 10.07 -12.02 1.34
N VAL A 162 9.09 -11.74 0.49
CA VAL A 162 9.24 -11.68 -0.98
C VAL A 162 8.93 -10.29 -1.57
N GLY A 163 8.48 -9.37 -0.71
CA GLY A 163 8.20 -7.97 -1.00
C GLY A 163 9.03 -7.03 -0.14
N TYR A 164 9.40 -5.88 -0.71
CA TYR A 164 10.22 -4.87 -0.03
C TYR A 164 9.63 -3.47 -0.11
N ASN A 165 9.78 -2.72 0.98
CA ASN A 165 9.55 -1.28 1.06
C ASN A 165 10.80 -0.63 1.67
N ALA A 166 11.39 0.37 1.01
CA ALA A 166 12.46 1.17 1.57
C ALA A 166 11.91 2.23 2.53
N ASN A 167 12.73 2.67 3.48
CA ASN A 167 12.41 3.82 4.32
C ASN A 167 12.03 5.03 3.44
N TRP A 168 10.88 5.64 3.71
CA TRP A 168 10.36 6.79 2.95
C TRP A 168 10.26 6.58 1.43
N LEU A 169 10.18 5.32 0.94
CA LEU A 169 10.25 4.95 -0.48
C LEU A 169 11.59 5.32 -1.15
N ARG A 170 12.57 5.79 -0.37
CA ARG A 170 13.85 6.31 -0.86
C ARG A 170 14.88 5.18 -0.90
N ARG A 171 14.78 4.40 -1.96
CA ARG A 171 15.72 3.34 -2.30
C ARG A 171 16.96 3.86 -3.03
N SER A 172 18.04 3.09 -3.01
CA SER A 172 19.26 3.37 -3.76
C SER A 172 19.11 2.91 -5.23
N ARG A 173 20.08 3.28 -6.09
CA ARG A 173 20.18 2.74 -7.46
C ARG A 173 20.52 1.24 -7.49
N ASN A 174 21.00 0.69 -6.38
CA ASN A 174 21.37 -0.72 -6.26
C ASN A 174 20.20 -1.61 -5.82
N THR A 175 19.18 -1.03 -5.18
CA THR A 175 18.19 -1.78 -4.41
C THR A 175 17.52 -2.89 -5.21
N LEU A 176 17.05 -2.64 -6.43
CA LEU A 176 16.34 -3.69 -7.19
C LEU A 176 17.23 -4.90 -7.54
N LYS A 177 18.53 -4.66 -7.77
CA LYS A 177 19.52 -5.71 -8.02
C LYS A 177 19.83 -6.49 -6.74
N VAL A 178 19.95 -5.79 -5.62
CA VAL A 178 20.07 -6.39 -4.29
C VAL A 178 18.86 -7.26 -3.96
N LEU A 179 17.65 -6.77 -4.24
CA LEU A 179 16.41 -7.51 -4.04
C LEU A 179 16.37 -8.78 -4.89
N GLN A 180 16.78 -8.72 -6.16
CA GLN A 180 16.92 -9.92 -6.99
C GLN A 180 17.92 -10.93 -6.41
N ASP A 181 19.10 -10.48 -5.98
CA ASP A 181 20.12 -11.32 -5.35
C ASP A 181 19.60 -12.00 -4.06
N LEU A 182 18.65 -11.38 -3.38
CA LEU A 182 18.01 -11.88 -2.16
C LEU A 182 16.71 -12.65 -2.42
N ASN A 183 16.37 -12.92 -3.69
CA ASN A 183 15.18 -13.65 -4.13
C ASN A 183 13.83 -12.97 -3.80
N PHE A 184 13.81 -11.64 -3.73
CA PHE A 184 12.55 -10.89 -3.73
C PHE A 184 11.90 -10.95 -5.11
N THR A 185 10.59 -10.75 -5.14
CA THR A 185 9.79 -10.77 -6.38
C THR A 185 9.19 -9.41 -6.71
N TYR A 186 9.03 -8.54 -5.72
CA TYR A 186 8.45 -7.22 -5.91
C TYR A 186 8.95 -6.17 -4.92
N HIS A 187 8.74 -4.90 -5.26
CA HIS A 187 8.81 -3.78 -4.34
C HIS A 187 7.58 -2.88 -4.46
N ILE A 188 7.40 -1.99 -3.49
CA ILE A 188 6.30 -1.01 -3.47
C ILE A 188 6.78 0.44 -3.58
N ASP A 189 8.09 0.68 -3.64
CA ASP A 189 8.73 2.01 -3.73
C ASP A 189 8.52 2.69 -5.09
N ASP A 190 7.26 2.87 -5.48
CA ASP A 190 6.78 3.56 -6.69
C ASP A 190 5.38 4.14 -6.41
N VAL A 191 5.13 5.36 -6.90
CA VAL A 191 3.84 6.07 -6.72
C VAL A 191 3.28 6.57 -8.06
N SER A 192 3.75 6.00 -9.17
CA SER A 192 3.52 6.53 -10.52
C SER A 192 2.22 6.04 -11.17
N ARG A 193 1.62 4.97 -10.64
CA ARG A 193 0.51 4.25 -11.30
C ARG A 193 -0.56 3.75 -10.33
N ASP A 194 -1.76 3.55 -10.86
CA ASP A 194 -2.92 2.94 -10.19
C ASP A 194 -3.18 1.49 -10.64
N GLU A 195 -2.20 0.85 -11.28
CA GLU A 195 -2.21 -0.59 -11.58
C GLU A 195 -0.80 -1.15 -11.39
N PRO A 196 -0.65 -2.42 -10.95
CA PRO A 196 0.66 -3.04 -10.83
C PRO A 196 1.28 -3.29 -12.20
N PHE A 197 2.60 -3.30 -12.24
CA PHE A 197 3.35 -3.45 -13.49
C PHE A 197 4.65 -4.22 -13.27
N VAL A 198 5.38 -4.46 -14.35
CA VAL A 198 6.69 -5.10 -14.34
C VAL A 198 7.74 -4.11 -14.81
N THR A 199 8.86 -4.06 -14.10
CA THR A 199 10.10 -3.46 -14.60
C THR A 199 11.13 -4.56 -14.85
N LEU A 200 12.07 -4.31 -15.76
CA LEU A 200 13.16 -5.23 -16.04
C LEU A 200 14.37 -4.86 -15.19
N VAL A 201 14.91 -5.85 -14.49
CA VAL A 201 16.15 -5.75 -13.70
C VAL A 201 17.06 -6.87 -14.15
N ARG A 202 18.23 -6.51 -14.69
CA ARG A 202 19.17 -7.43 -15.35
C ARG A 202 18.48 -8.33 -16.40
N GLY A 203 17.59 -7.74 -17.18
CA GLY A 203 16.77 -8.42 -18.20
C GLY A 203 15.68 -9.36 -17.67
N LYS A 204 15.48 -9.46 -16.35
CA LYS A 204 14.45 -10.31 -15.73
C LYS A 204 13.29 -9.46 -15.22
N LYS A 205 12.07 -10.00 -15.31
CA LYS A 205 10.86 -9.37 -14.76
C LYS A 205 11.00 -9.19 -13.24
N PHE A 206 10.65 -8.01 -12.74
CA PHE A 206 10.51 -7.71 -11.32
C PHE A 206 9.21 -6.92 -11.13
N ALA A 207 8.36 -7.32 -10.19
CA ALA A 207 7.06 -6.69 -10.03
C ALA A 207 7.15 -5.38 -9.25
N VAL A 208 6.30 -4.44 -9.64
CA VAL A 208 6.06 -3.21 -8.90
C VAL A 208 4.59 -3.19 -8.53
N VAL A 209 4.32 -3.09 -7.23
CA VAL A 209 2.96 -2.95 -6.67
C VAL A 209 2.87 -1.55 -6.08
N PRO A 210 2.39 -0.55 -6.83
CA PRO A 210 2.50 0.86 -6.44
C PRO A 210 1.94 1.16 -5.05
N TYR A 211 2.68 1.97 -4.30
CA TYR A 211 2.30 2.47 -2.99
C TYR A 211 1.52 3.78 -3.10
N THR A 212 1.21 4.39 -1.96
CA THR A 212 0.44 5.63 -1.89
C THR A 212 1.03 6.58 -0.83
N LEU A 213 1.11 7.86 -1.18
CA LEU A 213 1.28 8.96 -0.22
C LEU A 213 -0.03 9.72 0.01
N ARG A 214 -1.01 9.56 -0.90
CA ARG A 214 -2.29 10.28 -0.85
C ARG A 214 -3.36 9.58 -0.01
N ASN A 215 -3.24 8.27 0.21
CA ASN A 215 -4.09 7.48 1.11
C ASN A 215 -3.21 6.86 2.21
N ASN A 216 -2.48 7.73 2.91
CA ASN A 216 -1.45 7.33 3.85
C ASN A 216 -1.62 8.13 5.14
N ASP A 217 -1.83 7.44 6.26
CA ASP A 217 -2.12 8.08 7.55
C ASP A 217 -0.96 8.95 8.06
N ILE A 218 0.30 8.56 7.87
CA ILE A 218 1.42 9.41 8.29
C ILE A 218 1.46 10.73 7.52
N VAL A 219 1.10 10.71 6.23
CA VAL A 219 1.07 11.93 5.40
C VAL A 219 -0.15 12.77 5.72
N LEU A 220 -1.32 12.15 5.86
CA LEU A 220 -2.59 12.88 6.01
C LEU A 220 -2.88 13.28 7.45
N ILE A 221 -2.78 12.34 8.40
CA ILE A 221 -3.10 12.57 9.82
C ILE A 221 -1.96 13.34 10.48
N GLU A 222 -0.74 12.82 10.44
CA GLU A 222 0.39 13.47 11.11
C GLU A 222 0.92 14.66 10.31
N GLY A 223 1.11 14.50 8.99
CA GLY A 223 1.71 15.53 8.14
C GLY A 223 0.76 16.65 7.70
N ARG A 224 -0.54 16.39 7.57
CA ARG A 224 -1.54 17.37 7.09
C ARG A 224 -2.70 17.60 8.06
N HIS A 225 -2.64 17.01 9.25
CA HIS A 225 -3.61 17.20 10.34
C HIS A 225 -5.06 16.90 9.94
N PHE A 226 -5.26 15.87 9.10
CA PHE A 226 -6.59 15.35 8.83
C PHE A 226 -7.18 14.74 10.11
N SER A 227 -8.47 14.97 10.32
CA SER A 227 -9.29 14.15 11.21
C SER A 227 -9.52 12.77 10.60
N ALA A 228 -9.87 11.79 11.45
CA ALA A 228 -10.24 10.45 10.99
C ALA A 228 -11.43 10.47 9.99
N GLU A 229 -12.37 11.41 10.15
CA GLU A 229 -13.48 11.58 9.19
C GLU A 229 -12.97 12.09 7.83
N GLN A 230 -12.06 13.07 7.80
CA GLN A 230 -11.45 13.52 6.54
C GLN A 230 -10.68 12.39 5.85
N PHE A 231 -9.99 11.53 6.62
CA PHE A 231 -9.33 10.35 6.07
C PHE A 231 -10.33 9.36 5.48
N TYR A 232 -11.42 9.04 6.18
CA TYR A 232 -12.50 8.20 5.65
C TYR A 232 -13.06 8.76 4.34
N GLN A 233 -13.38 10.06 4.28
CA GLN A 233 -13.92 10.70 3.07
C GLN A 233 -12.91 10.69 1.91
N GLN A 234 -11.62 10.91 2.19
CA GLN A 234 -10.55 10.77 1.20
C GLN A 234 -10.54 9.36 0.58
N LEU A 235 -10.68 8.31 1.40
CA LEU A 235 -10.71 6.94 0.91
C LEU A 235 -11.96 6.66 0.06
N VAL A 236 -13.13 7.16 0.47
CA VAL A 236 -14.38 7.01 -0.31
C VAL A 236 -14.26 7.67 -1.68
N LEU A 237 -13.78 8.92 -1.74
CA LEU A 237 -13.63 9.65 -3.01
C LEU A 237 -12.64 8.97 -3.96
N GLU A 238 -11.52 8.50 -3.44
CA GLU A 238 -10.55 7.74 -4.23
C GLU A 238 -11.17 6.43 -4.74
N PHE A 239 -11.84 5.68 -3.86
CA PHE A 239 -12.50 4.43 -4.22
C PHE A 239 -13.51 4.64 -5.33
N ASP A 240 -14.42 5.60 -5.20
CA ASP A 240 -15.48 5.84 -6.20
C ASP A 240 -14.90 6.14 -7.57
N ARG A 241 -13.82 6.93 -7.61
CA ARG A 241 -13.14 7.27 -8.85
C ARG A 241 -12.44 6.06 -9.46
N LEU A 242 -11.65 5.33 -8.68
CA LEU A 242 -10.93 4.14 -9.16
C LEU A 242 -11.88 3.01 -9.53
N TYR A 243 -13.01 2.86 -8.82
CA TYR A 243 -14.03 1.88 -9.10
C TYR A 243 -14.72 2.19 -10.43
N ALA A 244 -15.10 3.44 -10.69
CA ALA A 244 -15.68 3.86 -11.97
C ALA A 244 -14.71 3.62 -13.14
N GLU A 245 -13.43 3.94 -12.98
CA GLU A 245 -12.40 3.65 -13.98
C GLU A 245 -12.15 2.15 -14.16
N GLY A 246 -12.26 1.40 -13.06
CA GLY A 246 -12.19 -0.05 -13.01
C GLY A 246 -13.16 -0.72 -13.98
N ALA A 247 -14.24 -0.07 -14.41
CA ALA A 247 -15.16 -0.64 -15.39
C ALA A 247 -14.52 -0.86 -16.78
N SER A 248 -13.50 -0.08 -17.16
CA SER A 248 -12.90 -0.12 -18.51
C SER A 248 -11.40 -0.40 -18.52
N ARG A 249 -10.71 -0.27 -17.39
CA ARG A 249 -9.27 -0.57 -17.27
C ARG A 249 -8.95 -1.12 -15.89
N ARG A 250 -7.86 -1.88 -15.79
CA ARG A 250 -7.39 -2.40 -14.49
C ARG A 250 -7.11 -1.24 -13.54
N ARG A 251 -7.64 -1.34 -12.32
CA ARG A 251 -7.32 -0.41 -11.23
C ARG A 251 -7.05 -1.17 -9.94
N MET A 252 -6.12 -0.63 -9.16
CA MET A 252 -5.93 -0.94 -7.76
C MET A 252 -5.95 0.33 -6.92
N MET A 253 -6.33 0.18 -5.66
CA MET A 253 -6.23 1.22 -4.65
C MET A 253 -5.31 0.74 -3.54
N SER A 254 -4.24 1.49 -3.30
CA SER A 254 -3.37 1.29 -2.14
C SER A 254 -3.83 2.18 -0.99
N VAL A 255 -3.75 1.66 0.24
CA VAL A 255 -3.95 2.39 1.50
C VAL A 255 -2.81 2.00 2.43
N SER A 256 -2.19 2.96 3.13
CA SER A 256 -1.17 2.67 4.12
C SER A 256 -1.54 3.17 5.50
N LEU A 257 -1.29 2.32 6.49
CA LEU A 257 -1.50 2.58 7.89
C LEU A 257 -0.25 2.23 8.68
N HIS A 258 0.12 3.07 9.63
CA HIS A 258 1.22 2.82 10.55
C HIS A 258 0.66 2.38 11.90
N ASP A 259 1.27 1.37 12.51
CA ASP A 259 0.93 0.81 13.82
C ASP A 259 0.48 1.86 14.85
N ARG A 260 1.27 2.92 15.07
CA ARG A 260 1.02 3.97 16.08
C ARG A 260 0.00 5.03 15.68
N ILE A 261 -0.38 5.13 14.40
CA ILE A 261 -1.29 6.16 13.87
C ILE A 261 -2.62 5.51 13.46
N GLY A 262 -2.58 4.66 12.44
CA GLY A 262 -3.73 3.92 11.93
C GLY A 262 -4.34 2.96 12.94
N GLY A 263 -3.55 2.51 13.92
CA GLY A 263 -4.01 1.70 15.05
C GLY A 263 -4.72 2.47 16.16
N THR A 264 -4.82 3.79 16.09
CA THR A 264 -5.60 4.59 17.07
C THR A 264 -7.11 4.35 16.93
N PRO A 265 -7.93 4.53 17.98
CA PRO A 265 -9.33 4.11 17.96
C PRO A 265 -10.15 4.80 16.86
N ALA A 266 -9.99 6.12 16.69
CA ALA A 266 -10.71 6.86 15.67
C ALA A 266 -10.30 6.47 14.24
N MET A 267 -9.02 6.15 14.03
CA MET A 267 -8.53 5.68 12.73
C MET A 267 -9.05 4.28 12.41
N VAL A 268 -9.06 3.36 13.38
CA VAL A 268 -9.64 2.03 13.20
C VAL A 268 -11.14 2.11 12.86
N GLU A 269 -11.89 3.00 13.50
CA GLU A 269 -13.30 3.25 13.16
C GLU A 269 -13.45 3.74 11.71
N ALA A 270 -12.66 4.74 11.30
CA ALA A 270 -12.69 5.28 9.94
C ALA A 270 -12.33 4.21 8.89
N VAL A 271 -11.30 3.41 9.14
CA VAL A 271 -10.87 2.35 8.23
C VAL A 271 -11.90 1.21 8.19
N GLU A 272 -12.50 0.83 9.31
CA GLU A 272 -13.57 -0.18 9.33
C GLU A 272 -14.76 0.26 8.49
N ARG A 273 -15.24 1.49 8.69
CA ARG A 273 -16.31 2.09 7.87
C ARG A 273 -15.98 2.05 6.39
N PHE A 274 -14.75 2.41 6.02
CA PHE A 274 -14.31 2.37 4.61
C PHE A 274 -14.28 0.94 4.05
N ILE A 275 -13.78 -0.04 4.80
CA ILE A 275 -13.75 -1.43 4.33
C ILE A 275 -15.16 -1.95 4.12
N ARG A 276 -16.09 -1.68 5.05
CA ARG A 276 -17.50 -2.06 4.89
C ARG A 276 -18.14 -1.38 3.68
N TYR A 277 -17.84 -0.11 3.45
CA TYR A 277 -18.27 0.62 2.26
C TYR A 277 -17.77 -0.06 0.97
N ALA A 278 -16.47 -0.33 0.87
CA ALA A 278 -15.89 -1.02 -0.29
C ALA A 278 -16.47 -2.43 -0.48
N GLN A 279 -16.68 -3.19 0.60
CA GLN A 279 -17.31 -4.52 0.58
C GLN A 279 -18.78 -4.50 0.12
N SER A 280 -19.48 -3.38 0.25
CA SER A 280 -20.86 -3.25 -0.24
C SER A 280 -20.98 -3.13 -1.76
N HIS A 281 -19.85 -2.95 -2.47
CA HIS A 281 -19.82 -2.84 -3.93
C HIS A 281 -19.50 -4.20 -4.58
N PRO A 282 -20.16 -4.55 -5.69
CA PRO A 282 -19.88 -5.80 -6.38
C PRO A 282 -18.48 -5.77 -7.01
N LYS A 283 -17.87 -6.95 -7.20
CA LYS A 283 -16.58 -7.11 -7.89
C LYS A 283 -15.45 -6.28 -7.26
N VAL A 284 -15.44 -6.16 -5.93
CA VAL A 284 -14.31 -5.59 -5.19
C VAL A 284 -13.56 -6.71 -4.49
N SER A 285 -12.25 -6.73 -4.65
CA SER A 285 -11.38 -7.72 -4.00
C SER A 285 -10.34 -7.03 -3.11
N PHE A 286 -10.01 -7.66 -1.98
CA PHE A 286 -8.92 -7.25 -1.11
C PHE A 286 -7.77 -8.23 -1.28
N MET A 287 -6.59 -7.73 -1.65
CA MET A 287 -5.44 -8.59 -1.93
C MET A 287 -4.17 -8.13 -1.21
N ARG A 288 -3.43 -9.11 -0.70
CA ARG A 288 -2.03 -8.95 -0.32
C ARG A 288 -1.18 -8.63 -1.55
N LYS A 289 -0.08 -7.92 -1.32
CA LYS A 289 0.81 -7.44 -2.39
C LYS A 289 1.61 -8.56 -3.03
N ASP A 290 2.01 -9.59 -2.28
CA ASP A 290 2.59 -10.81 -2.86
C ASP A 290 1.69 -11.46 -3.91
N ARG A 291 0.38 -11.50 -3.66
CA ARG A 291 -0.58 -12.05 -4.60
C ARG A 291 -0.69 -11.18 -5.86
N ILE A 292 -0.74 -9.86 -5.69
CA ILE A 292 -0.76 -8.91 -6.82
C ILE A 292 0.52 -9.04 -7.67
N ALA A 293 1.68 -9.13 -7.02
CA ALA A 293 2.97 -9.33 -7.68
C ALA A 293 3.00 -10.64 -8.49
N GLN A 294 2.54 -11.76 -7.92
CA GLN A 294 2.46 -13.03 -8.62
C GLN A 294 1.58 -12.94 -9.87
N ILE A 295 0.44 -12.24 -9.80
CA ILE A 295 -0.45 -12.04 -10.95
C ILE A 295 0.30 -11.35 -12.09
N VAL A 296 0.95 -10.21 -11.85
CA VAL A 296 1.64 -9.48 -12.92
C VAL A 296 2.91 -10.18 -13.43
N LEU A 297 3.60 -10.95 -12.60
CA LEU A 297 4.78 -11.71 -13.03
C LEU A 297 4.41 -12.87 -13.98
N THR A 298 3.26 -13.50 -13.72
CA THR A 298 2.76 -14.66 -14.48
C THR A 298 1.92 -14.27 -15.69
N GLU A 299 1.60 -12.99 -15.85
CA GLU A 299 0.90 -12.50 -17.04
C GLU A 299 1.70 -12.72 -18.32
N LYS A 300 0.97 -13.12 -19.37
CA LYS A 300 1.52 -13.28 -20.72
C LYS A 300 1.95 -11.94 -21.31
N HIS A 301 1.15 -10.91 -21.07
CA HIS A 301 1.35 -9.54 -21.57
C HIS A 301 1.20 -8.53 -20.43
N PRO A 302 2.12 -8.54 -19.44
CA PRO A 302 2.05 -7.59 -18.34
C PRO A 302 2.28 -6.18 -18.87
N LEU A 303 1.76 -5.19 -18.14
CA LEU A 303 2.21 -3.81 -18.33
C LEU A 303 3.70 -3.74 -17.97
N ILE A 304 4.53 -3.29 -18.92
CA ILE A 304 5.97 -3.09 -18.69
C ILE A 304 6.24 -1.59 -18.60
N ASP A 305 6.91 -1.19 -17.52
CA ASP A 305 7.43 0.16 -17.33
C ASP A 305 8.92 0.07 -16.94
N ASN A 306 9.76 0.56 -17.85
CA ASN A 306 11.22 0.54 -17.73
C ASN A 306 11.78 1.97 -17.59
N SER A 307 11.01 2.88 -17.01
CA SER A 307 11.43 4.25 -16.71
C SER A 307 12.76 4.33 -15.94
N GLU A 308 13.11 3.30 -15.19
CA GLU A 308 14.36 3.21 -14.43
C GLU A 308 15.43 2.26 -15.03
N ALA A 309 15.27 1.83 -16.28
CA ALA A 309 16.18 0.87 -16.91
C ALA A 309 17.66 1.27 -16.79
N ALA A 310 17.98 2.56 -16.85
CA ALA A 310 19.34 3.09 -16.73
C ALA A 310 20.04 2.73 -15.39
N TYR A 311 19.31 2.30 -14.37
CA TYR A 311 19.86 1.88 -13.08
C TYR A 311 19.77 0.37 -12.84
N ASN A 312 19.13 -0.37 -13.75
CA ASN A 312 18.69 -1.74 -13.52
C ASN A 312 19.54 -2.81 -14.22
N ASP A 313 20.57 -2.40 -14.98
CA ASP A 313 21.60 -3.28 -15.54
C ASP A 313 22.58 -3.78 -14.46
#